data_AF-D4JWD0-F1
#
_entry.id   AF-D4JWD0-F1
#
_cell.length_a   1.000
_cell.length_b   1.000
_cell.length_c   1.000
_cell.angle_alpha   90.00
_cell.angle_beta   90.00
_cell.angle_gamma   90.00
#
_symmetry.space_group_name_H-M   'P 1'
#
loop_
_entity.id
_entity.type
_entity.pdbx_description
1 polymer ?
#
loop_
_entity_poly.entity_id
_entity_poly.type
_entity_poly.pdbx_seq_one_letter_code
_entity_poly.pdbx_strand_id
1 'polypeptide(L)'
;MKKFIIVILLLAVCGALVYFGYPEISKLINGEQTVTSSEANTASDISSADNSSEAQTSNVSAEGGNPGNTDSFALEITISEDKYFVNNHEIGIEELKSEIDGLEAGATIKINDEKSSLKAFNAVKDYLDEKKIAYSVSNR
;
A
#
# COMPACT_ATOMS: atom_id res chain seq x y z
N MET A 1 2.60 -2.19 -44.91
CA MET A 1 2.80 -3.63 -44.62
C MET A 1 4.19 -4.00 -44.11
N LYS A 2 5.27 -3.25 -44.42
CA LYS A 2 6.64 -3.55 -43.92
C LYS A 2 6.80 -3.40 -42.39
N LYS A 3 6.10 -2.43 -41.79
CA LYS A 3 6.20 -2.11 -40.35
C LYS A 3 5.64 -3.22 -39.43
N PHE A 4 4.60 -3.93 -39.89
CA PHE A 4 3.97 -5.01 -39.11
C PHE A 4 4.84 -6.27 -39.04
N ILE A 5 5.67 -6.53 -40.06
CA ILE A 5 6.59 -7.68 -40.09
C ILE A 5 7.69 -7.56 -39.03
N ILE A 6 8.18 -6.34 -38.78
CA ILE A 6 9.21 -6.06 -37.76
C ILE A 6 8.66 -6.27 -36.34
N VAL A 7 7.42 -5.87 -36.09
CA VAL A 7 6.77 -6.02 -34.78
C VAL A 7 6.54 -7.50 -34.44
N ILE A 8 6.13 -8.32 -35.41
CA ILE A 8 5.93 -9.76 -35.23
C ILE A 8 7.27 -10.48 -34.96
N LEU A 9 8.34 -10.08 -35.65
CA LEU A 9 9.68 -10.64 -35.43
C LEU A 9 10.23 -10.31 -34.03
N LEU A 10 9.97 -9.11 -33.51
CA LEU A 10 10.43 -8.70 -32.18
C LEU A 10 9.70 -9.46 -31.05
N LEU A 11 8.39 -9.68 -31.21
CA LEU A 11 7.59 -10.45 -30.25
C LEU A 11 8.03 -11.91 -30.12
N ALA A 12 8.41 -12.54 -31.24
CA ALA A 12 8.87 -13.94 -31.25
C ALA A 12 10.22 -14.13 -30.52
N VAL A 13 11.11 -13.13 -30.56
CA VAL A 13 12.41 -13.19 -29.88
C VAL A 13 12.27 -12.99 -28.36
N CYS A 14 11.31 -12.16 -27.90
CA CYS A 14 11.06 -11.99 -26.47
C CYS A 14 10.46 -13.25 -25.80
N GLY A 15 9.65 -14.04 -26.52
CA GLY A 15 9.05 -15.26 -25.97
C GLY A 15 10.06 -16.35 -25.58
N ALA A 16 11.20 -16.44 -26.30
CA ALA A 16 12.22 -17.44 -26.05
C ALA A 16 13.12 -17.12 -24.83
N LEU A 17 13.29 -15.84 -24.48
CA LEU A 17 14.13 -15.42 -23.35
C LEU A 17 13.48 -15.71 -21.99
N VAL A 18 12.15 -15.69 -21.91
CA VAL A 18 11.42 -15.93 -20.65
C VAL A 18 11.44 -17.42 -20.26
N TYR A 19 11.57 -18.33 -21.23
CA TYR A 19 11.53 -19.77 -20.97
C TYR A 19 12.88 -20.36 -20.48
N PHE A 20 14.01 -19.70 -20.78
CA PHE A 20 15.34 -20.16 -20.37
C PHE A 20 15.90 -19.47 -19.11
N GLY A 21 15.20 -18.46 -18.57
CA GLY A 21 15.69 -17.61 -17.48
C GLY A 21 15.19 -17.94 -16.07
N TYR A 22 14.35 -18.97 -15.89
CA TYR A 22 13.86 -19.38 -14.58
C TYR A 22 14.57 -20.65 -14.10
N PRO A 23 15.65 -20.56 -13.31
CA PRO A 23 16.02 -21.66 -12.44
C PRO A 23 15.01 -21.72 -11.29
N GLU A 24 14.57 -22.93 -11.02
CA GLU A 24 13.73 -23.40 -9.93
C GLU A 24 13.76 -22.55 -8.65
N ILE A 25 12.65 -21.90 -8.32
CA ILE A 25 12.36 -21.44 -6.95
C ILE A 25 11.88 -22.65 -6.15
N SER A 26 12.83 -23.43 -5.64
CA SER A 26 12.55 -24.58 -4.77
C SER A 26 13.63 -24.71 -3.71
N LYS A 27 13.70 -23.73 -2.79
CA LYS A 27 14.27 -23.83 -1.44
C LYS A 27 14.41 -22.44 -0.83
N LEU A 28 13.58 -22.11 0.16
CA LEU A 28 14.01 -21.50 1.42
C LEU A 28 12.82 -21.45 2.40
N ILE A 29 12.33 -22.62 2.78
CA ILE A 29 11.56 -22.81 4.01
C ILE A 29 12.40 -23.79 4.84
N ASN A 30 13.14 -23.20 5.78
CA ASN A 30 13.98 -23.79 6.83
C ASN A 30 14.79 -22.56 7.29
N GLY A 31 14.38 -21.79 8.29
CA GLY A 31 14.06 -22.22 9.65
C GLY A 31 15.25 -21.84 10.51
N GLU A 32 15.25 -20.63 11.08
CA GLU A 32 15.89 -20.27 12.35
C GLU A 32 15.53 -18.81 12.68
N GLN A 33 14.51 -18.61 13.51
CA GLN A 33 14.15 -17.31 14.05
C GLN A 33 14.93 -17.13 15.36
N THR A 34 16.14 -16.58 15.28
CA THR A 34 16.91 -16.20 16.48
C THR A 34 16.32 -14.91 17.04
N VAL A 35 15.42 -15.04 18.01
CA VAL A 35 15.00 -13.96 18.90
C VAL A 35 16.02 -13.88 20.02
N THR A 36 16.89 -12.87 19.97
CA THR A 36 17.74 -12.49 21.11
C THR A 36 16.87 -11.78 22.13
N SER A 37 16.51 -12.50 23.19
CA SER A 37 16.02 -11.93 24.45
C SER A 37 17.12 -11.10 25.11
N SER A 38 16.79 -9.89 25.55
CA SER A 38 17.53 -9.27 26.66
C SER A 38 16.52 -8.77 27.70
N GLU A 39 16.59 -9.41 28.85
CA GLU A 39 15.95 -9.02 30.09
C GLU A 39 16.60 -7.73 30.61
N ALA A 40 15.80 -6.86 31.23
CA ALA A 40 16.27 -5.93 32.24
C ALA A 40 15.13 -5.70 33.25
N ASN A 41 15.18 -6.47 34.33
CA ASN A 41 14.44 -6.22 35.55
C ASN A 41 15.07 -5.01 36.27
N THR A 42 14.28 -4.01 36.63
CA THR A 42 14.56 -3.19 37.83
C THR A 42 13.24 -2.91 38.54
N ALA A 43 13.06 -3.66 39.63
CA ALA A 43 12.06 -3.42 40.66
C ALA A 43 12.52 -2.31 41.62
N SER A 44 11.56 -1.88 42.45
CA SER A 44 11.68 -1.06 43.67
C SER A 44 11.79 0.46 43.46
N ASP A 45 11.06 1.33 44.17
CA ASP A 45 10.31 1.15 45.42
C ASP A 45 9.14 2.14 45.57
N ILE A 46 8.23 1.73 46.44
CA ILE A 46 6.97 2.32 46.86
C ILE A 46 7.24 3.24 48.06
N SER A 47 6.60 4.42 48.11
CA SER A 47 5.84 4.92 49.29
C SER A 47 5.44 6.38 49.06
N SER A 48 4.13 6.68 48.99
CA SER A 48 3.29 7.16 50.11
C SER A 48 3.73 8.55 50.61
N ALA A 49 2.89 9.56 50.78
CA ALA A 49 1.50 9.87 50.53
C ALA A 49 1.41 11.39 50.86
N ASP A 50 0.56 12.17 50.20
CA ASP A 50 -0.45 12.91 50.97
C ASP A 50 -1.56 13.48 50.09
N ASN A 51 -2.74 13.35 50.65
CA ASN A 51 -4.07 13.55 50.10
C ASN A 51 -4.48 15.03 50.19
N SER A 52 -5.07 15.61 49.14
CA SER A 52 -6.08 16.66 49.31
C SER A 52 -6.98 16.82 48.08
N SER A 53 -8.16 16.22 48.22
CA SER A 53 -9.50 16.65 47.78
C SER A 53 -9.76 17.19 46.36
N GLU A 54 -10.66 16.42 45.72
CA GLU A 54 -11.87 16.88 45.03
C GLU A 54 -11.68 17.72 43.75
N ALA A 55 -11.81 17.09 42.59
CA ALA A 55 -13.13 16.92 41.96
C ALA A 55 -12.99 16.45 40.49
N GLN A 56 -13.97 15.63 40.10
CA GLN A 56 -14.53 15.53 38.75
C GLN A 56 -14.01 14.43 37.78
N THR A 57 -14.99 13.59 37.44
CA THR A 57 -15.20 12.87 36.17
C THR A 57 -14.37 11.62 35.89
N SER A 58 -14.93 10.49 36.32
CA SER A 58 -15.33 9.36 35.48
C SER A 58 -14.39 8.94 34.34
N ASN A 59 -13.58 7.93 34.66
CA ASN A 59 -13.27 6.75 33.85
C ASN A 59 -13.59 6.86 32.34
N VAL A 60 -12.58 7.20 31.54
CA VAL A 60 -12.48 6.67 30.17
C VAL A 60 -11.20 5.86 30.12
N SER A 61 -11.44 4.55 30.11
CA SER A 61 -10.55 3.47 29.75
C SER A 61 -9.50 3.93 28.74
N ALA A 62 -8.23 3.78 29.12
CA ALA A 62 -7.13 3.74 28.19
C ALA A 62 -7.33 2.51 27.30
N GLU A 63 -8.21 2.63 26.30
CA GLU A 63 -8.29 1.68 25.22
C GLU A 63 -7.08 1.96 24.33
N GLY A 64 -5.95 1.41 24.76
CA GLY A 64 -4.81 1.11 23.92
C GLY A 64 -5.26 0.14 22.84
N GLY A 65 -6.04 0.65 21.89
CA GLY A 65 -6.22 0.02 20.60
C GLY A 65 -4.88 0.12 19.90
N ASN A 66 -4.12 -0.97 19.91
CA ASN A 66 -3.25 -1.26 18.78
C ASN A 66 -4.10 -1.04 17.52
N PRO A 67 -3.84 -0.03 16.67
CA PRO A 67 -4.53 0.09 15.40
C PRO A 67 -4.02 -1.07 14.56
N GLY A 68 -4.65 -2.23 14.75
CA GLY A 68 -4.26 -3.48 14.15
C GLY A 68 -4.24 -3.28 12.64
N ASN A 69 -3.04 -3.25 12.08
CA ASN A 69 -2.74 -3.34 10.67
C ASN A 69 -3.70 -2.51 9.79
N THR A 70 -3.60 -1.18 9.84
CA THR A 70 -3.98 -0.37 8.67
C THR A 70 -3.18 -0.95 7.51
N ASP A 71 -3.86 -1.51 6.51
CA ASP A 71 -3.22 -1.84 5.24
C ASP A 71 -2.46 -0.58 4.81
N SER A 72 -1.14 -0.63 4.88
CA SER A 72 -0.29 0.55 4.69
C SER A 72 -0.21 0.81 3.20
N PHE A 73 -1.19 1.54 2.68
CA PHE A 73 -1.20 1.98 1.30
C PHE A 73 -0.12 3.05 1.10
N ALA A 74 0.62 2.93 0.00
CA ALA A 74 1.63 3.93 -0.37
C ALA A 74 0.99 5.22 -0.89
N LEU A 75 -0.22 5.11 -1.45
CA LEU A 75 -1.00 6.22 -1.96
C LEU A 75 -2.50 5.91 -1.83
N GLU A 76 -3.28 6.90 -1.43
CA GLU A 76 -4.75 6.87 -1.44
C GLU A 76 -5.26 7.88 -2.47
N ILE A 77 -6.07 7.38 -3.40
CA ILE A 77 -6.67 8.13 -4.50
C ILE A 77 -8.18 8.11 -4.31
N THR A 78 -8.82 9.26 -4.32
CA THR A 78 -10.28 9.36 -4.46
C THR A 78 -10.63 9.75 -5.89
N ILE A 79 -11.59 9.05 -6.50
CA ILE A 79 -12.11 9.37 -7.83
C ILE A 79 -13.59 9.74 -7.69
N SER A 80 -13.94 10.97 -8.06
CA SER A 80 -15.33 11.46 -8.03
C SER A 80 -15.64 12.08 -9.38
N GLU A 81 -16.70 11.62 -10.04
CA GLU A 81 -17.02 11.99 -11.42
C GLU A 81 -15.79 11.85 -12.34
N ASP A 82 -15.33 12.92 -12.99
CA ASP A 82 -14.14 12.93 -13.86
C ASP A 82 -12.87 13.46 -13.17
N LYS A 83 -12.87 13.53 -11.83
CA LYS A 83 -11.82 14.18 -11.03
C LYS A 83 -11.06 13.18 -10.18
N TYR A 84 -9.81 13.53 -9.89
CA TYR A 84 -8.89 12.74 -9.08
C TYR A 84 -8.44 13.57 -7.90
N PHE A 85 -8.38 12.94 -6.72
CA PHE A 85 -7.94 13.58 -5.50
C PHE A 85 -6.89 12.73 -4.81
N VAL A 86 -5.81 13.37 -4.38
CA VAL A 86 -4.78 12.80 -3.51
C VAL A 86 -4.69 13.69 -2.29
N ASN A 87 -4.78 13.13 -1.08
CA ASN A 87 -4.79 13.90 0.17
C ASN A 87 -5.82 15.05 0.17
N ASN A 88 -7.02 14.79 -0.35
CA ASN A 88 -8.10 15.77 -0.53
C ASN A 88 -7.78 16.96 -1.47
N HIS A 89 -6.69 16.91 -2.23
CA HIS A 89 -6.36 17.90 -3.25
C HIS A 89 -6.73 17.38 -4.64
N GLU A 90 -7.50 18.15 -5.40
CA GLU A 90 -7.82 17.83 -6.80
C GLU A 90 -6.55 17.94 -7.65
N ILE A 91 -6.19 16.87 -8.35
CA ILE A 91 -5.02 16.82 -9.24
C ILE A 91 -5.39 16.35 -10.64
N GLY A 92 -4.56 16.69 -11.63
CA GLY A 92 -4.71 16.20 -12.99
C GLY A 92 -4.30 14.73 -13.14
N ILE A 93 -4.83 14.03 -14.14
CA ILE A 93 -4.46 12.62 -14.40
C ILE A 93 -2.95 12.45 -14.68
N GLU A 94 -2.30 13.41 -15.34
CA GLU A 94 -0.86 13.32 -15.62
C GLU A 94 -0.02 13.55 -14.36
N GLU A 95 -0.48 14.41 -13.45
CA GLU A 95 0.14 14.60 -12.14
C GLU A 95 -0.04 13.35 -11.27
N LEU A 96 -1.23 12.76 -11.27
CA LEU A 96 -1.50 11.50 -10.58
C LEU A 96 -0.59 10.37 -11.08
N LYS A 97 -0.38 10.25 -12.39
CA LYS A 97 0.57 9.28 -12.94
C LYS A 97 2.00 9.54 -12.47
N SER A 98 2.42 10.80 -12.40
CA SER A 98 3.74 11.15 -11.88
C SER A 98 3.91 10.78 -10.40
N GLU A 99 2.88 10.98 -9.58
CA GLU A 99 2.86 10.54 -8.18
C GLU A 99 2.99 9.01 -8.10
N ILE A 100 2.24 8.28 -8.93
CA ILE A 100 2.29 6.80 -9.00
C ILE A 100 3.66 6.30 -9.47
N ASP A 101 4.25 6.93 -10.50
CA ASP A 101 5.57 6.57 -11.04
C ASP A 101 6.71 6.82 -10.02
N GLY A 102 6.49 7.70 -9.04
CA GLY A 102 7.43 7.97 -7.95
C GLY A 102 7.38 6.95 -6.81
N LEU A 103 6.41 6.03 -6.80
CA LEU A 103 6.26 5.04 -5.73
C LEU A 103 7.30 3.92 -5.82
N GLU A 104 7.65 3.35 -4.67
CA GLU A 104 8.55 2.20 -4.59
C GLU A 104 7.94 0.95 -5.23
N ALA A 105 8.79 0.07 -5.77
CA ALA A 105 8.34 -1.20 -6.34
C ALA A 105 7.64 -2.07 -5.28
N GLY A 106 6.47 -2.61 -5.61
CA GLY A 106 5.65 -3.37 -4.66
C GLY A 106 4.70 -2.51 -3.82
N ALA A 107 4.65 -1.19 -4.06
CA ALA A 107 3.62 -0.32 -3.51
C ALA A 107 2.20 -0.84 -3.79
N THR A 108 1.32 -0.71 -2.80
CA THR A 108 -0.11 -0.97 -2.94
C THR A 108 -0.87 0.34 -2.82
N ILE A 109 -1.82 0.57 -3.73
CA ILE A 109 -2.60 1.80 -3.81
C ILE A 109 -4.05 1.54 -3.40
N LYS A 110 -4.65 2.48 -2.67
CA LYS A 110 -6.08 2.47 -2.38
C LYS A 110 -6.82 3.41 -3.31
N ILE A 111 -7.89 2.91 -3.92
CA ILE A 111 -8.82 3.71 -4.72
C ILE A 111 -10.14 3.80 -3.96
N ASN A 112 -10.54 5.01 -3.59
CA ASN A 112 -11.87 5.32 -3.11
C ASN A 112 -12.71 5.80 -4.29
N ASP A 113 -13.69 4.99 -4.69
CA ASP A 113 -14.63 5.37 -5.74
C ASP A 113 -15.78 6.17 -5.11
N GLU A 114 -15.85 7.47 -5.40
CA GLU A 114 -16.90 8.36 -4.92
C GLU A 114 -17.82 8.73 -6.08
N LYS A 115 -18.43 7.72 -6.70
CA LYS A 115 -19.28 7.85 -7.89
C LYS A 115 -18.49 8.39 -9.08
N SER A 116 -17.33 7.80 -9.30
CA SER A 116 -16.50 8.08 -10.47
C SER A 116 -17.27 7.83 -11.77
N SER A 117 -16.86 8.54 -12.82
CA SER A 117 -17.21 8.15 -14.17
C SER A 117 -16.45 6.88 -14.54
N LEU A 118 -17.05 6.04 -15.39
CA LEU A 118 -16.39 4.84 -15.90
C LEU A 118 -15.07 5.19 -16.61
N LYS A 119 -15.00 6.36 -17.24
CA LYS A 119 -13.79 6.84 -17.92
C LYS A 119 -12.67 7.15 -16.92
N ALA A 120 -12.97 7.89 -15.86
CA ALA A 120 -11.97 8.27 -14.86
C ALA A 120 -11.46 7.07 -14.07
N PHE A 121 -12.36 6.18 -13.66
CA PHE A 121 -11.99 4.94 -12.99
C PHE A 121 -11.08 4.07 -13.86
N ASN A 122 -11.47 3.82 -15.12
CA ASN A 122 -10.67 3.00 -16.03
C ASN A 122 -9.32 3.65 -16.36
N ALA A 123 -9.24 4.97 -16.45
CA ALA A 123 -7.97 5.65 -16.69
C ALA A 123 -6.93 5.34 -15.59
N VAL A 124 -7.35 5.33 -14.32
CA VAL A 124 -6.48 4.97 -13.20
C VAL A 124 -6.21 3.47 -13.20
N LYS A 125 -7.28 2.65 -13.29
CA LYS A 125 -7.18 1.19 -13.26
C LYS A 125 -6.25 0.65 -14.36
N ASP A 126 -6.43 1.08 -15.60
CA ASP A 126 -5.67 0.59 -16.75
C ASP A 126 -4.19 0.97 -16.61
N TYR A 127 -3.89 2.15 -16.06
CA TYR A 127 -2.53 2.58 -15.80
C TYR A 127 -1.85 1.75 -14.70
N LEU A 128 -2.57 1.43 -13.61
CA LEU A 128 -2.07 0.56 -12.55
C LEU A 128 -1.85 -0.87 -13.05
N ASP A 129 -2.76 -1.40 -13.87
CA ASP A 129 -2.63 -2.72 -14.50
C ASP A 129 -1.43 -2.75 -15.46
N GLU A 130 -1.23 -1.71 -16.28
CA GLU A 130 -0.08 -1.57 -17.18
C GLU A 130 1.25 -1.61 -16.41
N LYS A 131 1.30 -0.90 -15.29
CA LYS A 131 2.48 -0.83 -14.41
C LYS A 131 2.60 -2.04 -13.47
N LYS A 132 1.60 -2.93 -13.45
CA LYS A 132 1.49 -4.08 -12.54
C LYS A 132 1.57 -3.68 -11.07
N ILE A 133 0.97 -2.54 -10.72
CA ILE A 133 0.89 -2.03 -9.35
C ILE A 133 -0.35 -2.64 -8.68
N ALA A 134 -0.20 -3.13 -7.45
CA ALA A 134 -1.32 -3.68 -6.69
C ALA A 134 -2.27 -2.57 -6.23
N TYR A 135 -3.58 -2.83 -6.29
CA TYR A 135 -4.57 -1.88 -5.77
C TYR A 135 -5.77 -2.56 -5.14
N SER A 136 -6.39 -1.83 -4.21
CA SER A 136 -7.70 -2.18 -3.62
C SER A 136 -8.69 -1.07 -3.92
N VAL A 137 -9.94 -1.45 -4.21
CA VAL A 137 -11.03 -0.50 -4.48
C VAL A 137 -12.01 -0.53 -3.31
N SER A 138 -12.33 0.65 -2.79
CA SER A 138 -13.32 0.88 -1.74
C SER A 138 -14.50 1.68 -2.30
N ASN A 139 -15.70 1.43 -1.76
CA ASN A 139 -16.95 2.14 -2.06
C ASN A 139 -17.37 2.10 -3.54
N ARG A 140 -17.97 1.01 -4.01
CA ARG A 140 -18.44 0.88 -5.40
C ARG A 140 -19.97 0.98 -5.51
#